data_AF-A0AAW0JHQ2-F1
#
_entry.id   AF-A0AAW0JHQ2-F1
#
_cell.length_a   1.000
_cell.length_b   1.000
_cell.length_c   1.000
_cell.angle_alpha   90.00
_cell.angle_beta   90.00
_cell.angle_gamma   90.00
#
_symmetry.space_group_name_H-M   'P 1'
#
loop_
_entity.id
_entity.type
_entity.pdbx_description
1 polymer ?
#
loop_
_entity_poly.entity_id
_entity_poly.type
_entity_poly.pdbx_seq_one_letter_code
_entity_poly.pdbx_strand_id
1 'polypeptide(L)'
;MPVSSLGCCKDNRLPSVSGPPASNEELVIKLHVFRPHDSRAIRTRGKLRLNFKERNILKHSKMNNSEDPTGQRHFKIPGDFQGHALPGSFLIFLSLWWNSVNILKYICKKHKQTYLQSKAWINRAELLDGIILTGMVLFGAISLQIYAPVSESQLMRVLRLHHTVIYIFFGLLGVTRILSSIISSFPISLTKLALSNAFLVQAFIMFNHTHGRVVVDIFLHKILALVTVLTSVVSFMEVLTKNNITLELLRSSLILLQGTWLWHMGFVLYNPTGGFEWDLTDHHSNMLLTVHFCWHYAFAYIIIAVNYAVITWFVKWRFRKFSSTQVPLLKNSGQEQESEEM
;
A
#
# COMPACT_ATOMS: atom_id res chain seq x y z
N MET A 1 -16.98 -6.57 -40.86
CA MET A 1 -16.28 -7.59 -41.68
C MET A 1 -16.08 -7.01 -43.07
N PRO A 2 -14.97 -7.25 -43.79
CA PRO A 2 -13.64 -7.67 -43.34
C PRO A 2 -12.50 -6.72 -43.83
N VAL A 3 -11.32 -7.08 -43.35
CA VAL A 3 -9.98 -6.52 -43.60
C VAL A 3 -9.34 -7.21 -44.82
N SER A 4 -8.57 -6.47 -45.64
CA SER A 4 -7.39 -6.89 -46.46
C SER A 4 -7.09 -5.77 -47.49
N SER A 5 -5.88 -5.42 -47.92
CA SER A 5 -4.50 -5.95 -47.85
C SER A 5 -3.52 -4.89 -48.45
N LEU A 6 -2.20 -5.15 -48.34
CA LEU A 6 -0.98 -4.56 -49.00
C LEU A 6 0.04 -4.16 -47.91
N GLY A 7 1.15 -4.87 -47.62
CA GLY A 7 2.22 -5.42 -48.48
C GLY A 7 3.25 -4.33 -48.78
N CYS A 8 4.58 -4.44 -48.75
CA CYS A 8 5.61 -5.43 -48.40
C CYS A 8 6.99 -4.71 -48.53
N CYS A 9 8.00 -5.11 -47.74
CA CYS A 9 9.47 -4.97 -47.88
C CYS A 9 10.18 -3.66 -48.27
N LYS A 10 11.22 -3.30 -47.49
CA LYS A 10 12.63 -3.28 -47.97
C LYS A 10 13.67 -3.20 -46.85
N ASP A 11 14.69 -4.07 -47.00
CA ASP A 11 15.99 -4.10 -46.33
C ASP A 11 16.74 -2.77 -46.38
N ASN A 12 17.61 -2.53 -45.39
CA ASN A 12 18.96 -2.01 -45.69
C ASN A 12 19.98 -2.41 -44.61
N ARG A 13 21.09 -2.96 -45.12
CA ARG A 13 22.28 -3.45 -44.40
C ARG A 13 23.25 -2.29 -44.09
N LEU A 14 24.06 -2.53 -43.06
CA LEU A 14 25.10 -1.70 -42.41
C LEU A 14 26.12 -0.99 -43.33
N PRO A 15 26.96 -0.11 -42.74
CA PRO A 15 28.37 -0.50 -42.68
C PRO A 15 29.00 -0.43 -41.28
N SER A 16 30.00 -1.31 -41.12
CA SER A 16 30.92 -1.51 -40.00
C SER A 16 31.92 -0.38 -39.82
N VAL A 17 32.19 0.01 -38.57
CA VAL A 17 33.46 0.66 -38.18
C VAL A 17 33.97 0.03 -36.88
N SER A 18 35.19 -0.49 -36.96
CA SER A 18 36.00 -1.12 -35.91
C SER A 18 36.86 -0.09 -35.17
N GLY A 19 36.95 -0.17 -33.84
CA GLY A 19 37.91 0.57 -33.00
C GLY A 19 37.83 0.15 -31.52
N PRO A 20 38.94 0.19 -30.74
CA PRO A 20 39.31 -0.81 -29.71
C PRO A 20 38.71 -0.57 -28.31
N PRO A 21 38.82 -1.54 -27.37
CA PRO A 21 38.03 -1.55 -26.14
C PRO A 21 38.61 -0.60 -25.08
N ALA A 22 37.71 0.16 -24.45
CA ALA A 22 38.01 0.92 -23.25
C ALA A 22 38.30 -0.05 -22.09
N SER A 23 39.48 0.12 -21.50
CA SER A 23 39.98 -0.57 -20.33
C SER A 23 39.09 -0.34 -19.10
N ASN A 24 38.71 -1.44 -18.45
CA ASN A 24 38.18 -1.46 -17.09
C ASN A 24 39.24 -0.89 -16.13
N GLU A 25 39.04 0.33 -15.63
CA GLU A 25 39.71 0.77 -14.41
C GLU A 25 38.93 0.24 -13.20
N GLU A 26 39.38 -0.91 -12.68
CA GLU A 26 39.08 -1.34 -11.31
C GLU A 26 39.72 -0.36 -10.32
N LEU A 27 38.88 0.36 -9.58
CA LEU A 27 39.29 1.11 -8.40
C LEU A 27 39.64 0.12 -7.27
N VAL A 28 40.88 -0.36 -7.27
CA VAL A 28 41.45 -1.18 -6.18
C VAL A 28 41.72 -0.29 -4.97
N ILE A 29 40.80 -0.27 -4.02
CA ILE A 29 41.06 0.28 -2.69
C ILE A 29 41.96 -0.72 -1.93
N LYS A 30 43.26 -0.42 -1.87
CA LYS A 30 44.21 -1.05 -0.94
C LYS A 30 43.83 -0.70 0.50
N LEU A 31 43.17 -1.61 1.22
CA LEU A 31 43.16 -1.56 2.68
C LEU A 31 44.40 -2.31 3.21
N HIS A 32 45.29 -1.55 3.83
CA HIS A 32 46.40 -2.05 4.62
C HIS A 32 45.85 -2.84 5.82
N VAL A 33 46.05 -4.15 5.85
CA VAL A 33 45.81 -4.97 7.05
C VAL A 33 47.14 -5.47 7.57
N PHE A 34 47.44 -5.03 8.80
CA PHE A 34 48.53 -5.43 9.67
C PHE A 34 48.73 -6.95 9.71
N ARG A 35 49.98 -7.42 9.51
CA ARG A 35 50.42 -8.74 9.97
C ARG A 35 50.55 -8.73 11.49
N PRO A 36 50.26 -9.87 12.14
CA PRO A 36 51.13 -10.34 13.19
C PRO A 36 51.71 -11.72 12.90
N HIS A 37 52.90 -11.89 13.48
CA HIS A 37 53.86 -12.97 13.38
C HIS A 37 53.35 -14.34 13.84
N ASP A 38 54.04 -15.36 13.33
CA ASP A 38 54.17 -16.75 13.78
C ASP A 38 53.78 -17.06 15.23
N SER A 39 52.99 -18.13 15.40
CA SER A 39 53.10 -19.02 16.56
C SER A 39 52.61 -20.44 16.24
N ARG A 40 53.59 -21.30 16.00
CA ARG A 40 53.70 -22.73 16.36
C ARG A 40 52.41 -23.54 16.55
N ALA A 41 52.33 -24.59 15.72
CA ALA A 41 51.45 -25.73 15.88
C ALA A 41 51.57 -26.39 17.26
N ILE A 42 50.44 -26.51 17.96
CA ILE A 42 50.24 -27.49 19.03
C ILE A 42 49.03 -28.33 18.64
N ARG A 43 49.30 -29.58 18.25
CA ARG A 43 48.32 -30.63 18.00
C ARG A 43 47.80 -31.12 19.36
N THR A 44 46.62 -30.67 19.79
CA THR A 44 45.86 -31.30 20.87
C THR A 44 44.64 -32.02 20.30
N ARG A 45 44.65 -33.36 20.35
CA ARG A 45 43.45 -34.18 20.17
C ARG A 45 42.55 -33.97 21.40
N GLY A 46 41.74 -32.92 21.37
CA GLY A 46 40.64 -32.70 22.32
C GLY A 46 39.32 -33.05 21.67
N LYS A 47 38.64 -34.08 22.16
CA LYS A 47 37.27 -34.43 21.76
C LYS A 47 36.33 -33.38 22.36
N LEU A 48 36.14 -32.25 21.69
CA LEU A 48 35.23 -31.18 22.14
C LEU A 48 33.79 -31.72 22.11
N ARG A 49 33.20 -31.95 23.28
CA ARG A 49 31.74 -32.12 23.40
C ARG A 49 31.09 -30.76 23.17
N LEU A 50 30.52 -30.57 21.98
CA LEU A 50 29.70 -29.40 21.67
C LEU A 50 28.56 -29.28 22.69
N ASN A 51 28.41 -28.10 23.26
CA ASN A 51 27.28 -27.80 24.15
C ASN A 51 25.96 -27.80 23.36
N PHE A 52 24.81 -27.88 24.03
CA PHE A 52 23.49 -28.01 23.37
C PHE A 52 23.20 -26.85 22.40
N LYS A 53 23.67 -25.65 22.74
CA LYS A 53 23.51 -24.44 21.93
C LYS A 53 24.34 -24.48 20.65
N GLU A 54 25.59 -24.90 20.70
CA GLU A 54 26.44 -25.10 19.51
C GLU A 54 25.93 -26.25 18.64
N ARG A 55 25.41 -27.33 19.23
CA ARG A 55 24.76 -28.40 18.47
C ARG A 55 23.50 -27.93 17.74
N ASN A 56 22.73 -27.01 18.32
CA ASN A 56 21.57 -26.42 17.66
C ASN A 56 21.98 -25.44 16.56
N ILE A 57 23.07 -24.68 16.74
CA ILE A 57 23.63 -23.80 15.71
C ILE A 57 24.19 -24.63 14.53
N LEU A 58 24.90 -25.72 14.81
CA LEU A 58 25.42 -26.62 13.77
C LEU A 58 24.30 -27.40 13.08
N LYS A 59 23.22 -27.77 13.80
CA LYS A 59 22.00 -28.33 13.20
C LYS A 59 21.29 -27.33 12.30
N HIS A 60 21.15 -26.07 12.70
CA HIS A 60 20.57 -25.02 11.85
C HIS A 60 21.46 -24.67 10.66
N SER A 61 22.79 -24.66 10.82
CA SER A 61 23.74 -24.46 9.72
C SER A 61 23.73 -25.63 8.74
N LYS A 62 23.62 -26.88 9.21
CA LYS A 62 23.45 -28.05 8.35
C LYS A 62 22.07 -28.13 7.69
N MET A 63 21.00 -27.66 8.32
CA MET A 63 19.68 -27.50 7.68
C MET A 63 19.67 -26.40 6.62
N ASN A 64 20.52 -25.37 6.74
CA ASN A 64 20.67 -24.35 5.70
C ASN A 64 21.53 -24.81 4.51
N ASN A 65 22.32 -25.88 4.68
CA ASN A 65 23.23 -26.43 3.66
C ASN A 65 22.88 -27.88 3.28
N SER A 66 21.73 -28.41 3.69
CA SER A 66 21.23 -29.68 3.18
C SER A 66 20.62 -29.40 1.81
N GLU A 67 21.37 -29.71 0.77
CA GLU A 67 20.80 -29.94 -0.56
C GLU A 67 19.75 -31.05 -0.41
N ASP A 68 18.50 -30.70 -0.66
CA ASP A 68 17.43 -31.66 -0.84
C ASP A 68 17.79 -32.57 -2.03
N PRO A 69 17.55 -33.91 -1.98
CA PRO A 69 17.94 -34.81 -3.06
C PRO A 69 17.27 -34.51 -4.40
N THR A 70 16.35 -33.55 -4.46
CA THR A 70 15.64 -33.11 -5.67
C THR A 70 16.23 -31.85 -6.32
N GLY A 71 17.25 -31.21 -5.73
CA GLY A 71 17.90 -30.02 -6.32
C GLY A 71 17.03 -28.75 -6.33
N GLN A 72 15.86 -28.74 -5.69
CA GLN A 72 15.07 -27.53 -5.52
C GLN A 72 15.63 -26.69 -4.36
N ARG A 73 16.30 -25.59 -4.71
CA ARG A 73 16.61 -24.52 -3.74
C ARG A 73 15.30 -23.88 -3.28
N HIS A 74 14.85 -24.18 -2.06
CA HIS A 74 13.81 -23.39 -1.40
C HIS A 74 14.33 -21.97 -1.17
N PHE A 75 13.98 -21.05 -2.07
CA PHE A 75 14.26 -19.63 -1.89
C PHE A 75 13.41 -19.10 -0.74
N LYS A 76 14.06 -18.74 0.37
CA LYS A 76 13.38 -18.05 1.47
C LYS A 76 13.01 -16.63 1.01
N ILE A 77 11.71 -16.39 0.81
CA ILE A 77 11.17 -15.08 0.41
C ILE A 77 11.33 -14.11 1.60
N PRO A 78 11.95 -12.93 1.40
CA PRO A 78 12.03 -11.91 2.45
C PRO A 78 10.64 -11.40 2.85
N GLY A 79 10.42 -11.18 4.15
CA GLY A 79 9.15 -10.68 4.69
C GLY A 79 8.27 -11.77 5.31
N ASP A 80 7.03 -11.41 5.63
CA ASP A 80 6.03 -12.30 6.21
C ASP A 80 4.60 -11.90 5.80
N PHE A 81 3.63 -12.75 6.14
CA PHE A 81 2.21 -12.52 5.87
C PHE A 81 1.68 -11.24 6.53
N GLN A 82 2.06 -10.98 7.79
CA GLN A 82 1.55 -9.85 8.57
C GLN A 82 2.00 -8.51 7.98
N GLY A 83 3.23 -8.44 7.47
CA GLY A 83 3.81 -7.30 6.77
C GLY A 83 3.06 -6.95 5.47
N HIS A 84 2.27 -7.86 4.92
CA HIS A 84 1.39 -7.60 3.77
C HIS A 84 -0.07 -7.36 4.21
N ALA A 85 -0.60 -8.20 5.11
CA ALA A 85 -1.97 -8.12 5.58
C ALA A 85 -2.26 -6.84 6.38
N LEU A 86 -1.31 -6.37 7.19
CA LEU A 86 -1.46 -5.15 8.00
C LEU A 86 -1.61 -3.88 7.13
N PRO A 87 -0.67 -3.53 6.22
CA PRO A 87 -0.87 -2.39 5.34
C PRO A 87 -2.07 -2.59 4.40
N GLY A 88 -2.37 -3.83 3.98
CA GLY A 88 -3.57 -4.14 3.21
C GLY A 88 -4.85 -3.74 3.95
N SER A 89 -4.96 -4.11 5.22
CA SER A 89 -6.08 -3.76 6.09
C SER A 89 -6.20 -2.26 6.31
N PHE A 90 -5.07 -1.57 6.50
CA PHE A 90 -5.03 -0.12 6.64
C PHE A 90 -5.57 0.60 5.40
N LEU A 91 -5.15 0.19 4.21
CA LEU A 91 -5.63 0.77 2.96
C LEU A 91 -7.12 0.47 2.71
N ILE A 92 -7.59 -0.75 3.00
CA ILE A 92 -9.03 -1.08 2.90
C ILE A 92 -9.83 -0.17 3.82
N PHE A 93 -9.46 -0.07 5.09
CA PHE A 93 -10.15 0.78 6.06
C PHE A 93 -10.16 2.25 5.62
N LEU A 94 -9.00 2.81 5.27
CA LEU A 94 -8.87 4.20 4.85
C LEU A 94 -9.66 4.49 3.56
N SER A 95 -9.66 3.56 2.60
CA SER A 95 -10.43 3.71 1.36
C SER A 95 -11.94 3.83 1.62
N LEU A 96 -12.50 2.94 2.46
CA LEU A 96 -13.93 2.95 2.79
C LEU A 96 -14.29 4.17 3.66
N TRP A 97 -13.42 4.53 4.60
CA TRP A 97 -13.59 5.71 5.44
C TRP A 97 -13.61 7.00 4.61
N TRP A 98 -12.58 7.25 3.80
CA TRP A 98 -12.48 8.43 2.95
C TRP A 98 -13.62 8.50 1.93
N ASN A 99 -13.97 7.36 1.32
CA ASN A 99 -15.10 7.28 0.39
C ASN A 99 -16.40 7.72 1.08
N SER A 100 -16.69 7.18 2.26
CA SER A 100 -17.92 7.48 3.00
C SER A 100 -18.01 8.97 3.38
N VAL A 101 -16.91 9.55 3.86
CA VAL A 101 -16.84 10.99 4.22
C VAL A 101 -17.03 11.87 2.99
N ASN A 102 -16.40 11.53 1.86
CA ASN A 102 -16.51 12.28 0.62
C ASN A 102 -17.91 12.26 0.03
N ILE A 103 -18.57 11.09 0.04
CA ILE A 103 -19.95 10.93 -0.42
C ILE A 103 -20.91 11.73 0.48
N LEU A 104 -20.72 11.66 1.80
CA LEU A 104 -21.50 12.45 2.74
C LEU A 104 -21.34 13.97 2.48
N LYS A 105 -20.10 14.45 2.29
CA LYS A 105 -19.82 15.84 1.94
C LYS A 105 -20.50 16.24 0.63
N TYR A 106 -20.43 15.38 -0.39
CA TYR A 106 -21.05 15.62 -1.69
C TYR A 106 -22.57 15.78 -1.58
N ILE A 107 -23.25 14.86 -0.88
CA ILE A 107 -24.70 14.89 -0.69
C ILE A 107 -25.11 16.08 0.17
N CYS A 108 -24.42 16.34 1.28
CA CYS A 108 -24.71 17.48 2.16
C CYS A 108 -24.52 18.81 1.43
N LYS A 109 -23.48 18.98 0.61
CA LYS A 109 -23.29 20.21 -0.20
C LYS A 109 -24.43 20.46 -1.18
N LYS A 110 -25.07 19.40 -1.70
CA LYS A 110 -26.26 19.52 -2.56
C LYS A 110 -27.48 20.08 -1.80
N HIS A 111 -27.52 19.95 -0.48
CA HIS A 111 -28.56 20.46 0.41
C HIS A 111 -28.01 21.51 1.39
N LYS A 112 -27.97 22.79 0.97
CA LYS A 112 -27.34 23.93 1.71
C LYS A 112 -27.63 23.95 3.21
N GLN A 113 -28.88 23.73 3.62
CA GLN A 113 -29.30 23.82 5.03
C GLN A 113 -28.71 22.68 5.89
N THR A 114 -28.52 21.50 5.30
CA THR A 114 -27.89 20.35 5.97
C THR A 114 -26.38 20.49 6.05
N TYR A 115 -25.76 21.07 5.02
CA TYR A 115 -24.33 21.35 5.04
C TYR A 115 -23.94 22.26 6.22
N LEU A 116 -24.74 23.31 6.47
CA LEU A 116 -24.52 24.22 7.60
C LEU A 116 -24.64 23.49 8.95
N GLN A 117 -25.66 22.65 9.11
CA GLN A 117 -25.88 21.87 10.34
C GLN A 117 -24.81 20.76 10.55
N SER A 118 -24.25 20.23 9.46
CA SER A 118 -23.25 19.15 9.49
C SER A 118 -21.80 19.64 9.46
N LYS A 119 -21.56 20.95 9.25
CA LYS A 119 -20.21 21.53 9.12
C LYS A 119 -19.29 21.17 10.30
N ALA A 120 -19.80 21.25 11.52
CA ALA A 120 -19.03 20.90 12.72
C ALA A 120 -18.63 19.41 12.74
N TRP A 121 -19.55 18.52 12.32
CA TRP A 121 -19.28 17.08 12.23
C TRP A 121 -18.28 16.75 11.11
N ILE A 122 -18.40 17.45 9.97
CA ILE A 122 -17.47 17.30 8.84
C ILE A 122 -16.05 17.70 9.27
N ASN A 123 -15.88 18.84 9.93
CA ASN A 123 -14.58 19.28 10.42
C ASN A 123 -14.00 18.32 11.48
N ARG A 124 -14.84 17.79 12.38
CA ARG A 124 -14.42 16.77 13.36
C ARG A 124 -13.99 15.48 12.68
N ALA A 125 -14.70 15.04 11.64
CA ALA A 125 -14.32 13.86 10.86
C ALA A 125 -12.99 14.07 10.11
N GLU A 126 -12.73 15.27 9.57
CA GLU A 126 -11.46 15.61 8.92
C GLU A 126 -10.28 15.63 9.91
N LEU A 127 -10.49 16.14 11.13
CA LEU A 127 -9.49 16.09 12.19
C LEU A 127 -9.21 14.65 12.63
N LEU A 128 -10.27 13.87 12.89
CA LEU A 128 -10.14 12.45 13.27
C LEU A 128 -9.43 11.65 12.20
N ASP A 129 -9.67 11.94 10.93
CA ASP A 129 -9.00 11.29 9.81
C ASP A 129 -7.49 11.50 9.85
N GLY A 130 -7.03 12.74 10.08
CA GLY A 130 -5.60 13.02 10.28
C GLY A 130 -5.00 12.30 11.49
N ILE A 131 -5.73 12.24 12.61
CA ILE A 131 -5.29 11.55 13.84
C ILE A 131 -5.20 10.04 13.62
N ILE A 132 -6.24 9.43 13.04
CA ILE A 132 -6.30 7.99 12.76
C ILE A 132 -5.16 7.59 11.82
N LEU A 133 -4.97 8.32 10.72
CA LEU A 133 -3.89 8.06 9.77
C LEU A 133 -2.51 8.15 10.45
N THR A 134 -2.27 9.23 11.21
CA THR A 134 -1.00 9.42 11.93
C THR A 134 -0.76 8.28 12.93
N GLY A 135 -1.79 7.89 13.69
CA GLY A 135 -1.71 6.78 14.65
C GLY A 135 -1.42 5.44 13.98
N MET A 136 -2.09 5.12 12.87
CA MET A 136 -1.85 3.89 12.10
C MET A 136 -0.42 3.82 11.56
N VAL A 137 0.09 4.94 11.03
CA VAL A 137 1.47 5.04 10.54
C VAL A 137 2.49 4.89 11.67
N LEU A 138 2.29 5.55 12.80
CA LEU A 138 3.16 5.43 13.97
C LEU A 138 3.18 3.99 14.50
N PHE A 139 2.01 3.36 14.61
CA PHE A 139 1.91 1.96 14.99
C PHE A 139 2.70 1.07 14.04
N GLY A 140 2.50 1.19 12.72
CA GLY A 140 3.24 0.43 11.72
C GLY A 140 4.75 0.65 11.76
N ALA A 141 5.19 1.91 11.94
CA ALA A 141 6.61 2.25 12.06
C ALA A 141 7.24 1.67 13.33
N ILE A 142 6.56 1.78 14.48
CA ILE A 142 7.04 1.24 15.75
C ILE A 142 7.11 -0.29 15.69
N SER A 143 6.05 -0.96 15.21
CA SER A 143 6.03 -2.41 15.03
C SER A 143 7.19 -2.89 14.16
N LEU A 144 7.47 -2.18 13.04
CA LEU A 144 8.58 -2.52 12.15
C LEU A 144 9.95 -2.48 12.85
N GLN A 145 10.15 -1.54 13.79
CA GLN A 145 11.42 -1.43 14.51
C GLN A 145 11.52 -2.41 15.69
N ILE A 146 10.42 -2.65 16.41
CA ILE A 146 10.40 -3.58 17.55
C ILE A 146 10.72 -5.02 17.11
N TYR A 147 10.19 -5.44 15.96
CA TYR A 147 10.42 -6.79 15.43
C TYR A 147 11.68 -6.91 14.57
N ALA A 148 12.55 -5.89 14.55
CA ALA A 148 13.82 -5.97 13.83
C ALA A 148 14.79 -6.93 14.55
N PRO A 149 15.31 -7.97 13.87
CA PRO A 149 16.23 -8.91 14.49
C PRO A 149 17.60 -8.26 14.76
N VAL A 150 18.22 -8.60 15.89
CA VAL A 150 19.54 -8.05 16.31
C VAL A 150 20.65 -8.34 15.29
N SER A 151 20.58 -9.48 14.59
CA SER A 151 21.53 -9.87 13.54
C SER A 151 20.80 -10.00 12.20
N GLU A 152 20.60 -8.87 11.55
CA GLU A 152 19.92 -8.79 10.26
C GLU A 152 20.88 -8.82 9.07
N SER A 153 20.39 -9.35 7.95
CA SER A 153 21.11 -9.21 6.69
C SER A 153 21.00 -7.79 6.15
N GLN A 154 21.98 -7.39 5.32
CA GLN A 154 21.98 -6.10 4.64
C GLN A 154 20.69 -5.86 3.84
N LEU A 155 20.18 -6.90 3.18
CA LEU A 155 18.92 -6.85 2.43
C LEU A 155 17.74 -6.51 3.35
N MET A 156 17.57 -7.22 4.46
CA MET A 156 16.45 -6.97 5.39
C MET A 156 16.50 -5.56 5.96
N ARG A 157 17.70 -5.04 6.24
CA ARG A 157 17.90 -3.66 6.67
C ARG A 157 17.40 -2.64 5.63
N VAL A 158 17.79 -2.82 4.36
CA VAL A 158 17.35 -1.96 3.26
C VAL A 158 15.83 -2.06 3.06
N LEU A 159 15.25 -3.26 3.11
CA LEU A 159 13.81 -3.45 2.97
C LEU A 159 13.03 -2.80 4.12
N ARG A 160 13.54 -2.80 5.35
CA ARG A 160 12.92 -2.03 6.45
C ARG A 160 13.08 -0.53 6.28
N LEU A 161 14.20 -0.05 5.74
CA LEU A 161 14.35 1.37 5.39
C LEU A 161 13.34 1.80 4.31
N HIS A 162 13.10 0.97 3.28
CA HIS A 162 12.05 1.20 2.30
C HIS A 162 10.69 1.45 2.97
N HIS A 163 10.28 0.57 3.87
CA HIS A 163 9.02 0.74 4.63
C HIS A 163 9.03 1.96 5.55
N THR A 164 10.16 2.25 6.20
CA THR A 164 10.32 3.43 7.07
C THR A 164 10.09 4.73 6.29
N VAL A 165 10.64 4.85 5.07
CA VAL A 165 10.42 6.01 4.21
C VAL A 165 8.95 6.13 3.79
N ILE A 166 8.30 5.01 3.44
CA ILE A 166 6.85 5.00 3.15
C ILE A 166 6.07 5.55 4.34
N TYR A 167 6.33 5.05 5.55
CA TYR A 167 5.67 5.53 6.77
C TYR A 167 5.90 7.02 7.01
N ILE A 168 7.11 7.54 6.82
CA ILE A 168 7.40 8.98 6.96
C ILE A 168 6.49 9.82 6.04
N PHE A 169 6.36 9.45 4.77
CA PHE A 169 5.53 10.21 3.81
C PHE A 169 4.04 10.13 4.11
N PHE A 170 3.52 8.96 4.52
CA PHE A 170 2.13 8.85 4.99
C PHE A 170 1.90 9.57 6.33
N GLY A 171 2.92 9.65 7.19
CA GLY A 171 2.91 10.44 8.42
C GLY A 171 2.83 11.93 8.13
N LEU A 172 3.61 12.43 7.16
CA LEU A 172 3.50 13.80 6.67
C LEU A 172 2.10 14.12 6.14
N LEU A 173 1.49 13.20 5.39
CA LEU A 173 0.09 13.33 4.98
C LEU A 173 -0.85 13.46 6.21
N GLY A 174 -0.69 12.60 7.22
CA GLY A 174 -1.45 12.68 8.47
C GLY A 174 -1.34 14.05 9.15
N VAL A 175 -0.11 14.56 9.27
CA VAL A 175 0.17 15.90 9.82
C VAL A 175 -0.50 17.00 8.99
N THR A 176 -0.37 16.99 7.66
CA THR A 176 -1.03 18.00 6.81
C THR A 176 -2.55 17.98 6.92
N ARG A 177 -3.17 16.82 7.18
CA ARG A 177 -4.62 16.70 7.43
C ARG A 177 -5.03 17.31 8.76
N ILE A 178 -4.25 17.08 9.82
CA ILE A 178 -4.47 17.70 11.13
C ILE A 178 -4.33 19.22 11.02
N LEU A 179 -3.24 19.70 10.42
CA LEU A 179 -2.99 21.13 10.22
C LEU A 179 -4.11 21.79 9.41
N SER A 180 -4.56 21.17 8.31
CA SER A 180 -5.67 21.67 7.50
C SER A 180 -7.00 21.73 8.27
N SER A 181 -7.16 20.95 9.33
CA SER A 181 -8.40 20.93 10.14
C SER A 181 -8.38 21.94 11.29
N ILE A 182 -7.20 22.32 11.78
CA ILE A 182 -7.01 23.26 12.90
C ILE A 182 -6.77 24.68 12.39
N ILE A 183 -5.96 24.83 11.34
CA ILE A 183 -5.51 26.13 10.83
C ILE A 183 -6.35 26.50 9.62
N SER A 184 -7.22 27.51 9.78
CA SER A 184 -8.14 27.95 8.72
C SER A 184 -7.46 28.51 7.47
N SER A 185 -6.24 29.03 7.59
CA SER A 185 -5.43 29.55 6.48
C SER A 185 -4.60 28.48 5.76
N PHE A 186 -4.58 27.24 6.26
CA PHE A 186 -3.81 26.18 5.64
C PHE A 186 -4.47 25.72 4.32
N PRO A 187 -3.75 25.75 3.19
CA PRO A 187 -4.34 25.45 1.90
C PRO A 187 -4.61 23.95 1.73
N ILE A 188 -5.88 23.60 1.49
CA ILE A 188 -6.35 22.21 1.27
C ILE A 188 -5.59 21.53 0.10
N SER A 189 -5.10 22.30 -0.87
CA SER A 189 -4.29 21.79 -1.98
C SER A 189 -2.99 21.13 -1.51
N LEU A 190 -2.37 21.60 -0.41
CA LEU A 190 -1.16 20.98 0.14
C LEU A 190 -1.45 19.58 0.72
N THR A 191 -2.60 19.39 1.35
CA THR A 191 -3.02 18.07 1.84
C THR A 191 -3.24 17.09 0.68
N LYS A 192 -3.88 17.55 -0.41
CA LYS A 192 -4.06 16.73 -1.62
C LYS A 192 -2.73 16.41 -2.30
N LEU A 193 -1.82 17.39 -2.36
CA LEU A 193 -0.47 17.19 -2.91
C LEU A 193 0.34 16.21 -2.05
N ALA A 194 0.24 16.29 -0.71
CA ALA A 194 0.87 15.34 0.20
C ALA A 194 0.37 13.91 -0.03
N LEU A 195 -0.94 13.72 -0.29
CA LEU A 195 -1.51 12.40 -0.62
C LEU A 195 -0.94 11.85 -1.93
N SER A 196 -0.90 12.68 -2.97
CA SER A 196 -0.30 12.33 -4.26
C SER A 196 1.16 11.91 -4.10
N ASN A 197 1.95 12.69 -3.35
CA ASN A 197 3.37 12.42 -3.13
C ASN A 197 3.60 11.16 -2.28
N ALA A 198 2.77 10.91 -1.26
CA ALA A 198 2.88 9.69 -0.46
C ALA A 198 2.72 8.44 -1.33
N PHE A 199 1.72 8.41 -2.22
CA PHE A 199 1.57 7.31 -3.18
C PHE A 199 2.69 7.28 -4.23
N LEU A 200 3.18 8.43 -4.71
CA LEU A 200 4.29 8.46 -5.67
C LEU A 200 5.55 7.81 -5.08
N VAL A 201 5.91 8.18 -3.86
CA VAL A 201 7.05 7.61 -3.14
C VAL A 201 6.83 6.13 -2.85
N GLN A 202 5.62 5.73 -2.43
CA GLN A 202 5.28 4.32 -2.26
C GLN A 202 5.47 3.53 -3.55
N ALA A 203 5.01 4.05 -4.69
CA ALA A 203 5.15 3.39 -5.99
C ALA A 203 6.62 3.24 -6.39
N PHE A 204 7.41 4.31 -6.23
CA PHE A 204 8.84 4.30 -6.52
C PHE A 204 9.59 3.25 -5.67
N ILE A 205 9.30 3.21 -4.37
CA ILE A 205 9.90 2.24 -3.45
C ILE A 205 9.45 0.82 -3.79
N MET A 206 8.15 0.61 -4.05
CA MET A 206 7.58 -0.70 -4.39
C MET A 206 8.18 -1.26 -5.67
N PHE A 207 8.39 -0.41 -6.68
CA PHE A 207 9.07 -0.78 -7.91
C PHE A 207 10.49 -1.28 -7.64
N ASN A 208 11.21 -0.72 -6.67
CA ASN A 208 12.57 -1.13 -6.34
C ASN A 208 12.65 -2.14 -5.18
N HIS A 209 11.51 -2.57 -4.62
CA HIS A 209 11.44 -3.39 -3.40
C HIS A 209 11.83 -4.86 -3.61
N THR A 210 11.77 -5.35 -4.86
CA THR A 210 11.89 -6.78 -5.20
C THR A 210 13.14 -7.15 -6.00
N HIS A 211 14.20 -6.32 -5.94
CA HIS A 211 15.43 -6.62 -6.67
C HIS A 211 16.03 -7.96 -6.24
N GLY A 212 16.27 -8.88 -7.20
CA GLY A 212 16.86 -10.19 -6.97
C GLY A 212 15.93 -11.26 -6.37
N ARG A 213 14.60 -11.07 -6.42
CA ARG A 213 13.61 -12.04 -5.89
C ARG A 213 13.04 -12.96 -6.99
N VAL A 214 12.23 -13.95 -6.59
CA VAL A 214 11.58 -14.91 -7.50
C VAL A 214 10.53 -14.24 -8.39
N VAL A 215 10.22 -14.89 -9.52
CA VAL A 215 9.42 -14.34 -10.62
C VAL A 215 8.06 -13.82 -10.16
N VAL A 216 7.30 -14.63 -9.41
CA VAL A 216 5.96 -14.26 -8.94
C VAL A 216 6.03 -13.11 -7.94
N ASP A 217 6.99 -13.11 -7.01
CA ASP A 217 7.16 -12.03 -6.02
C ASP A 217 7.41 -10.68 -6.71
N ILE A 218 8.31 -10.66 -7.70
CA ILE A 218 8.55 -9.47 -8.52
C ILE A 218 7.25 -9.03 -9.20
N PHE A 219 6.55 -9.94 -9.88
CA PHE A 219 5.34 -9.62 -10.61
C PHE A 219 4.26 -8.99 -9.71
N LEU A 220 3.96 -9.62 -8.57
CA LEU A 220 2.98 -9.16 -7.58
C LEU A 220 3.25 -7.71 -7.12
N HIS A 221 4.50 -7.39 -6.77
CA HIS A 221 4.90 -6.07 -6.31
C HIS A 221 4.92 -5.03 -7.44
N LYS A 222 5.26 -5.43 -8.67
CA LYS A 222 5.27 -4.51 -9.83
C LYS A 222 3.88 -4.08 -10.24
N ILE A 223 2.89 -4.99 -10.21
CA ILE A 223 1.51 -4.60 -10.50
C ILE A 223 0.89 -3.79 -9.36
N LEU A 224 1.32 -4.03 -8.09
CA LEU A 224 1.00 -3.13 -6.98
C LEU A 224 1.55 -1.73 -7.22
N ALA A 225 2.83 -1.62 -7.61
CA ALA A 225 3.45 -0.33 -7.94
C ALA A 225 2.69 0.41 -9.05
N LEU A 226 2.23 -0.30 -10.09
CA LEU A 226 1.43 0.26 -11.18
C LEU A 226 0.14 0.91 -10.68
N VAL A 227 -0.68 0.21 -9.89
CA VAL A 227 -1.91 0.80 -9.34
C VAL A 227 -1.61 1.94 -8.37
N THR A 228 -0.50 1.88 -7.64
CA THR A 228 -0.07 2.99 -6.77
C THR A 228 0.31 4.23 -7.59
N VAL A 229 0.98 4.09 -8.75
CA VAL A 229 1.22 5.21 -9.69
C VAL A 229 -0.11 5.81 -10.16
N LEU A 230 -1.05 4.97 -10.60
CA LEU A 230 -2.38 5.45 -11.03
C LEU A 230 -3.10 6.20 -9.90
N THR A 231 -3.00 5.70 -8.66
CA THR A 231 -3.58 6.34 -7.48
C THR A 231 -2.94 7.70 -7.21
N SER A 232 -1.61 7.81 -7.36
CA SER A 232 -0.88 9.08 -7.26
C SER A 232 -1.35 10.08 -8.32
N VAL A 233 -1.43 9.65 -9.58
CA VAL A 233 -1.89 10.50 -10.70
C VAL A 233 -3.31 11.00 -10.46
N VAL A 234 -4.26 10.12 -10.11
CA VAL A 234 -5.64 10.53 -9.82
C VAL A 234 -5.69 11.49 -8.63
N SER A 235 -4.91 11.25 -7.58
CA SER A 235 -4.80 12.16 -6.43
C SER A 235 -4.22 13.53 -6.82
N PHE A 236 -3.25 13.57 -7.74
CA PHE A 236 -2.72 14.81 -8.29
C PHE A 236 -3.75 15.57 -9.11
N MET A 237 -4.55 14.87 -9.92
CA MET A 237 -5.65 15.49 -10.68
C MET A 237 -6.66 16.18 -9.76
N GLU A 238 -6.88 15.71 -8.54
CA GLU A 238 -7.71 16.38 -7.53
C GLU A 238 -7.11 17.70 -6.99
N VAL A 239 -5.80 17.93 -7.17
CA VAL A 239 -5.17 19.23 -6.90
C VAL A 239 -5.57 20.24 -7.98
N LEU A 240 -5.61 19.78 -9.23
CA LEU A 240 -5.92 20.61 -10.40
C LEU A 240 -7.42 20.84 -10.59
N THR A 241 -8.24 19.91 -10.15
CA THR A 241 -9.70 19.94 -10.33
C THR A 241 -10.42 20.21 -9.00
N LYS A 242 -11.41 21.09 -9.03
CA LYS A 242 -12.20 21.42 -7.83
C LYS A 242 -13.45 20.54 -7.76
N ASN A 243 -13.66 19.88 -6.61
CA ASN A 243 -14.90 19.20 -6.23
C ASN A 243 -15.43 18.15 -7.24
N ASN A 244 -14.56 17.32 -7.82
CA ASN A 244 -14.98 16.25 -8.71
C ASN A 244 -15.12 14.93 -7.93
N ILE A 245 -16.37 14.58 -7.56
CA ILE A 245 -16.66 13.35 -6.83
C ILE A 245 -16.24 12.09 -7.60
N THR A 246 -16.28 12.10 -8.93
CA THR A 246 -15.87 10.95 -9.75
C THR A 246 -14.38 10.62 -9.56
N LEU A 247 -13.52 11.64 -9.47
CA LEU A 247 -12.09 11.43 -9.18
C LEU A 247 -11.89 10.90 -7.76
N GLU A 248 -12.65 11.39 -6.79
CA GLU A 248 -12.57 10.92 -5.41
C GLU A 248 -13.04 9.46 -5.26
N LEU A 249 -14.08 9.05 -6.00
CA LEU A 249 -14.56 7.66 -6.08
C LEU A 249 -13.52 6.77 -6.78
N LEU A 250 -12.95 7.24 -7.90
CA LEU A 250 -11.91 6.52 -8.63
C LEU A 250 -10.68 6.31 -7.74
N ARG A 251 -10.18 7.36 -7.07
CA ARG A 251 -9.08 7.26 -6.11
C ARG A 251 -9.38 6.23 -5.02
N SER A 252 -10.57 6.29 -4.43
CA SER A 252 -10.97 5.35 -3.38
C SER A 252 -10.99 3.90 -3.89
N SER A 253 -11.45 3.66 -5.12
CA SER A 253 -11.42 2.32 -5.74
C SER A 253 -10.00 1.79 -5.96
N LEU A 254 -9.06 2.65 -6.35
CA LEU A 254 -7.66 2.27 -6.57
C LEU A 254 -6.93 1.98 -5.25
N ILE A 255 -7.24 2.72 -4.17
CA ILE A 255 -6.72 2.44 -2.82
C ILE A 255 -7.28 1.11 -2.29
N LEU A 256 -8.58 0.86 -2.50
CA LEU A 256 -9.20 -0.40 -2.12
C LEU A 256 -8.59 -1.60 -2.89
N LEU A 257 -8.32 -1.43 -4.19
CA LEU A 257 -7.60 -2.40 -5.01
C LEU A 257 -6.22 -2.70 -4.42
N GLN A 258 -5.42 -1.68 -4.08
CA GLN A 258 -4.13 -1.88 -3.42
C GLN A 258 -4.26 -2.69 -2.11
N GLY A 259 -5.23 -2.35 -1.27
CA GLY A 259 -5.42 -2.99 0.02
C GLY A 259 -5.83 -4.46 -0.10
N THR A 260 -6.79 -4.78 -0.98
CA THR A 260 -7.21 -6.16 -1.22
C THR A 260 -6.12 -6.97 -1.95
N TRP A 261 -5.34 -6.33 -2.81
CA TRP A 261 -4.22 -6.97 -3.47
C TRP A 261 -3.10 -7.34 -2.50
N LEU A 262 -2.77 -6.49 -1.54
CA LEU A 262 -1.79 -6.80 -0.49
C LEU A 262 -2.20 -8.05 0.32
N TRP A 263 -3.48 -8.23 0.60
CA TRP A 263 -3.98 -9.46 1.21
C TRP A 263 -3.77 -10.68 0.30
N HIS A 264 -4.12 -10.56 -0.98
CA HIS A 264 -3.91 -11.62 -1.96
C HIS A 264 -2.42 -12.00 -2.06
N MET A 265 -1.53 -11.01 -2.15
CA MET A 265 -0.08 -11.19 -2.14
C MET A 265 0.40 -11.95 -0.91
N GLY A 266 -0.11 -11.60 0.27
CA GLY A 266 0.22 -12.31 1.52
C GLY A 266 -0.11 -13.80 1.44
N PHE A 267 -1.30 -14.15 0.93
CA PHE A 267 -1.69 -15.55 0.76
C PHE A 267 -0.83 -16.28 -0.27
N VAL A 268 -0.54 -15.66 -1.42
CA VAL A 268 0.28 -16.26 -2.48
C VAL A 268 1.71 -16.54 -2.01
N LEU A 269 2.33 -15.59 -1.29
CA LEU A 269 3.74 -15.68 -0.91
C LEU A 269 4.00 -16.49 0.36
N TYR A 270 3.08 -16.51 1.32
CA TYR A 270 3.35 -17.07 2.65
C TYR A 270 2.37 -18.16 3.10
N ASN A 271 1.24 -18.34 2.40
CA ASN A 271 0.25 -19.39 2.66
C ASN A 271 0.06 -19.72 4.16
N PRO A 272 -0.40 -18.77 4.99
CA PRO A 272 -0.43 -18.96 6.45
C PRO A 272 -1.37 -20.07 6.90
N THR A 273 -2.31 -20.50 6.05
CA THR A 273 -3.31 -21.54 6.33
C THR A 273 -2.88 -22.93 5.85
N GLY A 274 -1.72 -23.07 5.19
CA GLY A 274 -1.27 -24.35 4.62
C GLY A 274 -2.17 -24.88 3.50
N GLY A 275 -2.84 -23.98 2.77
CA GLY A 275 -3.69 -24.31 1.63
C GLY A 275 -2.86 -24.58 0.36
N PHE A 276 -3.45 -24.30 -0.80
CA PHE A 276 -2.75 -24.43 -2.08
C PHE A 276 -1.47 -23.58 -2.12
N GLU A 277 -0.33 -24.22 -2.43
CA GLU A 277 0.96 -23.55 -2.61
C GLU A 277 1.16 -23.14 -4.07
N TRP A 278 1.61 -21.91 -4.26
CA TRP A 278 1.91 -21.37 -5.59
C TRP A 278 3.35 -21.71 -5.97
N ASP A 279 3.56 -22.14 -7.22
CA ASP A 279 4.90 -22.16 -7.80
C ASP A 279 5.32 -20.72 -8.14
N LEU A 280 6.27 -20.20 -7.36
CA LEU A 280 6.76 -18.83 -7.46
C LEU A 280 7.78 -18.61 -8.58
N THR A 281 8.25 -19.69 -9.18
CA THR A 281 9.16 -19.68 -10.33
C THR A 281 8.43 -19.83 -11.66
N ASP A 282 7.20 -20.34 -11.64
CA ASP A 282 6.37 -20.51 -12.82
C ASP A 282 5.88 -19.16 -13.38
N HIS A 283 6.17 -18.94 -14.67
CA HIS A 283 5.70 -17.78 -15.40
C HIS A 283 4.19 -17.83 -15.70
N HIS A 284 3.59 -19.03 -15.80
CA HIS A 284 2.15 -19.18 -16.06
C HIS A 284 1.30 -18.71 -14.87
N SER A 285 1.81 -18.85 -13.64
CA SER A 285 1.23 -18.22 -12.43
C SER A 285 0.95 -16.72 -12.63
N ASN A 286 1.82 -15.98 -13.32
CA ASN A 286 1.62 -14.55 -13.57
C ASN A 286 0.40 -14.28 -14.46
N MET A 287 0.16 -15.13 -15.46
CA MET A 287 -1.02 -15.00 -16.32
C MET A 287 -2.30 -15.16 -15.50
N LEU A 288 -2.35 -16.13 -14.59
CA LEU A 288 -3.49 -16.32 -13.71
C LEU A 288 -3.64 -15.15 -12.71
N LEU A 289 -2.53 -14.64 -12.17
CA LEU A 289 -2.53 -13.50 -11.25
C LEU A 289 -3.02 -12.20 -11.91
N THR A 290 -2.77 -11.98 -13.22
CA THR A 290 -3.35 -10.82 -13.92
C THR A 290 -4.89 -10.87 -13.94
N VAL A 291 -5.47 -12.05 -14.13
CA VAL A 291 -6.92 -12.26 -14.10
C VAL A 291 -7.47 -11.99 -12.70
N HIS A 292 -6.81 -12.51 -11.66
CA HIS A 292 -7.19 -12.22 -10.26
C HIS A 292 -7.14 -10.72 -9.96
N PHE A 293 -6.09 -10.03 -10.39
CA PHE A 293 -5.97 -8.58 -10.23
C PHE A 293 -7.14 -7.81 -10.85
N CYS A 294 -7.59 -8.22 -12.05
CA CYS A 294 -8.75 -7.62 -12.71
C CYS A 294 -10.05 -7.86 -11.93
N TRP A 295 -10.24 -9.07 -11.37
CA TRP A 295 -11.37 -9.37 -10.49
C TRP A 295 -11.36 -8.51 -9.23
N HIS A 296 -10.21 -8.36 -8.58
CA HIS A 296 -10.06 -7.44 -7.45
C HIS A 296 -10.50 -6.03 -7.82
N TYR A 297 -10.17 -5.55 -9.02
CA TYR A 297 -10.58 -4.22 -9.45
C TYR A 297 -12.09 -4.11 -9.71
N ALA A 298 -12.68 -5.12 -10.36
CA ALA A 298 -14.13 -5.19 -10.56
C ALA A 298 -14.88 -5.17 -9.22
N PHE A 299 -14.41 -5.96 -8.24
CA PHE A 299 -14.99 -5.96 -6.89
C PHE A 299 -14.79 -4.63 -6.16
N ALA A 300 -13.64 -3.96 -6.34
CA ALA A 300 -13.43 -2.63 -5.76
C ALA A 300 -14.49 -1.63 -6.26
N TYR A 301 -14.84 -1.64 -7.56
CA TYR A 301 -15.93 -0.81 -8.09
C TYR A 301 -17.28 -1.14 -7.46
N ILE A 302 -17.61 -2.43 -7.34
CA ILE A 302 -18.88 -2.87 -6.73
C ILE A 302 -18.96 -2.40 -5.27
N ILE A 303 -17.89 -2.58 -4.50
CA ILE A 303 -17.85 -2.17 -3.09
C ILE A 303 -18.04 -0.65 -2.95
N ILE A 304 -17.35 0.15 -3.78
CA ILE A 304 -17.49 1.62 -3.77
C ILE A 304 -18.91 2.04 -4.17
N ALA A 305 -19.52 1.38 -5.17
CA ALA A 305 -20.89 1.65 -5.60
C ALA A 305 -21.93 1.29 -4.51
N VAL A 306 -21.78 0.12 -3.86
CA VAL A 306 -22.63 -0.29 -2.73
C VAL A 306 -22.49 0.70 -1.58
N ASN A 307 -21.27 1.11 -1.22
CA ASN A 307 -21.04 2.11 -0.19
C ASN A 307 -21.72 3.44 -0.53
N TYR A 308 -21.65 3.89 -1.79
CA TYR A 308 -22.36 5.07 -2.26
C TYR A 308 -23.88 4.95 -2.11
N ALA A 309 -24.46 3.82 -2.51
CA ALA A 309 -25.89 3.57 -2.37
C ALA A 309 -26.32 3.58 -0.89
N VAL A 310 -25.57 2.91 -0.01
CA VAL A 310 -25.85 2.84 1.43
C VAL A 310 -25.80 4.22 2.09
N ILE A 311 -24.74 5.00 1.86
CA ILE A 311 -24.62 6.35 2.45
C ILE A 311 -25.73 7.27 1.92
N THR A 312 -26.03 7.20 0.62
CA THR A 312 -27.12 7.99 0.03
C THR A 312 -28.48 7.63 0.63
N TRP A 313 -28.75 6.33 0.78
CA TRP A 313 -29.97 5.83 1.40
C TRP A 313 -30.08 6.28 2.85
N PHE A 314 -29.01 6.15 3.64
CA PHE A 314 -28.96 6.56 5.04
C PHE A 314 -29.25 8.05 5.23
N VAL A 315 -28.62 8.91 4.41
CA VAL A 315 -28.84 10.36 4.45
C VAL A 315 -30.29 10.70 4.10
N LYS A 316 -30.84 10.11 3.01
CA LYS A 316 -32.25 10.31 2.61
C LYS A 316 -33.24 9.85 3.68
N TRP A 317 -32.97 8.70 4.30
CA TRP A 317 -33.79 8.18 5.38
C TRP A 317 -33.79 9.12 6.59
N ARG A 318 -32.62 9.64 6.98
CA ARG A 318 -32.51 10.59 8.10
C ARG A 318 -33.28 11.89 7.83
N PHE A 319 -33.27 12.37 6.59
CA PHE A 319 -34.05 13.54 6.17
C PHE A 319 -35.55 13.32 6.28
N ARG A 320 -36.07 12.21 5.72
CA ARG A 320 -37.50 11.88 5.81
C ARG A 320 -37.98 11.85 7.26
N LYS A 321 -37.17 11.26 8.16
CA LYS A 321 -37.48 11.25 9.59
C LYS A 321 -37.53 12.66 10.18
N PHE A 322 -36.58 13.53 9.85
CA PHE A 322 -36.53 14.91 10.38
C PHE A 322 -37.72 15.76 9.88
N SER A 323 -38.06 15.68 8.59
CA SER A 323 -39.24 16.35 8.03
C SER A 323 -40.54 15.84 8.68
N SER A 324 -40.65 14.52 8.90
CA SER A 324 -41.82 13.94 9.57
C SER A 324 -41.96 14.34 11.04
N THR A 325 -40.90 14.77 11.73
CA THR A 325 -40.96 15.23 13.13
C THR A 325 -41.32 16.72 13.23
N GLN A 326 -41.06 17.52 12.19
CA GLN A 326 -41.47 18.94 12.17
C GLN A 326 -42.94 19.15 11.86
N VAL A 327 -43.58 18.26 11.08
CA VAL A 327 -45.00 18.36 10.71
C VAL A 327 -45.96 18.25 11.92
N PRO A 328 -45.75 17.36 12.92
CA PRO A 328 -46.56 17.32 14.13
C PRO A 328 -46.35 18.52 15.06
N LEU A 329 -45.12 19.05 15.16
CA LEU A 329 -44.81 20.17 16.07
C LEU A 329 -45.47 21.49 15.63
N LEU A 330 -45.51 21.78 14.33
CA LEU A 330 -46.23 22.94 13.80
C LEU A 330 -47.75 22.81 13.95
N LYS A 331 -48.27 21.58 13.90
CA LYS A 331 -49.70 21.32 14.10
C LYS A 331 -50.11 21.55 15.56
N ASN A 332 -49.27 21.14 16.50
CA ASN A 332 -49.52 21.35 17.93
C ASN A 332 -49.36 22.83 18.33
N SER A 333 -48.37 23.56 17.80
CA SER A 333 -48.22 24.99 18.08
C SER A 333 -49.38 25.83 17.52
N GLY A 334 -49.93 25.44 16.37
CA GLY A 334 -51.12 26.08 15.81
C GLY A 334 -52.38 25.82 16.63
N GLN A 335 -52.55 24.60 17.16
CA GLN A 335 -53.68 24.28 18.03
C GLN A 335 -53.59 24.93 19.42
N GLU A 336 -52.38 25.09 19.99
CA GLU A 336 -52.20 25.81 21.27
C GLU A 336 -52.52 27.30 21.11
N GLN A 337 -52.08 27.95 20.02
CA GLN A 337 -52.44 29.36 19.74
C GLN A 337 -53.95 29.57 19.52
N GLU A 338 -54.62 28.65 18.82
CA GLU A 338 -56.06 28.75 18.56
C GLU A 338 -56.90 28.50 19.83
N SER A 339 -56.34 27.81 20.84
CA SER A 339 -56.99 27.58 22.13
C SER A 339 -56.76 28.69 23.18
N GLU A 340 -55.77 29.56 22.99
CA GLU A 340 -55.54 30.72 23.87
C GLU A 340 -56.31 31.98 23.42
N GLU A 341 -56.83 31.99 22.19
CA GLU A 341 -57.62 33.10 21.62
C GLU A 341 -59.15 32.90 21.74
N MET A 342 -59.62 31.82 22.39
CA MET A 342 -61.04 31.49 22.62
C MET A 342 -61.35 31.43 24.11
#